data_AF-A0A1X7TLT8-F1
#
_entry.id   AF-A0A1X7TLT8-F1
#
_cell.length_a   1.000
_cell.length_b   1.000
_cell.length_c   1.000
_cell.angle_alpha   90.00
_cell.angle_beta   90.00
_cell.angle_gamma   90.00
#
_symmetry.space_group_name_H-M   'P 1'
#
loop_
_entity.id
_entity.type
_entity.pdbx_description
1 polymer ?
#
loop_
_entity_poly.entity_id
_entity_poly.type
_entity_poly.pdbx_seq_one_letter_code
_entity_poly.pdbx_strand_id
1 'polypeptide(L)'
;RLQEVGLATAITYFDITDQNHDRLIYTIKETHPNDGEWLMLDHLSSYGIQVPRHRLRALIHRVDPINTALRRSTIITQTRYHASGPNAVWHIDGNHKMIHWHLVIHGGIDGFTRTIVLLKCSDNNRASTALDSFTKAA
;
A
#
# COMPACT_ATOMS: atom_id res chain seq x y z
N ARG A 1 -3.11 -17.42 -24.65
CA ARG A 1 -2.08 -16.41 -24.35
C ARG A 1 -1.05 -16.85 -23.30
N LEU A 2 -1.39 -17.17 -22.03
CA LEU A 2 -0.39 -17.67 -21.06
C LEU A 2 0.10 -19.11 -21.34
N GLN A 3 -0.73 -19.95 -21.95
CA GLN A 3 -0.34 -21.32 -22.35
C GLN A 3 0.58 -21.37 -23.58
N GLU A 4 0.69 -20.29 -24.35
CA GLU A 4 1.49 -20.26 -25.60
C GLU A 4 2.98 -19.98 -25.35
N VAL A 5 3.36 -19.53 -24.15
CA VAL A 5 4.73 -19.08 -23.82
C VAL A 5 5.50 -20.10 -22.97
N GLY A 6 4.98 -21.33 -22.80
CA GLY A 6 5.66 -22.39 -22.04
C GLY A 6 5.81 -22.14 -20.53
N LEU A 7 5.32 -21.00 -20.02
CA LEU A 7 5.28 -20.65 -18.58
C LEU A 7 4.04 -21.23 -17.91
N ALA A 8 3.74 -22.50 -18.18
CA ALA A 8 2.75 -23.24 -17.40
C ALA A 8 3.38 -23.61 -16.05
N THR A 9 3.65 -22.61 -15.22
CA THR A 9 3.78 -22.83 -13.78
C THR A 9 2.50 -23.53 -13.38
N ALA A 10 2.58 -24.67 -12.70
CA ALA A 10 1.42 -25.39 -12.20
C ALA A 10 0.74 -24.51 -11.13
N ILE A 11 -0.06 -23.54 -11.57
CA ILE A 11 -0.87 -22.69 -10.71
C ILE A 11 -1.98 -23.58 -10.20
N THR A 12 -1.83 -24.05 -8.98
CA THR A 12 -2.91 -24.69 -8.25
C THR A 12 -3.82 -23.56 -7.75
N TYR A 13 -4.96 -23.42 -8.43
CA TYR A 13 -6.07 -22.68 -7.86
C TYR A 13 -6.50 -23.37 -6.57
N PHE A 14 -6.87 -22.56 -5.57
CA PHE A 14 -7.24 -23.03 -4.25
C PHE A 14 -8.49 -23.92 -4.31
N ASP A 15 -8.30 -25.21 -4.53
CA ASP A 15 -9.36 -26.19 -4.62
C ASP A 15 -9.34 -27.14 -3.41
N ILE A 16 -10.50 -27.23 -2.77
CA ILE A 16 -10.98 -28.26 -1.83
C ILE A 16 -10.59 -28.16 -0.32
N THR A 17 -11.64 -28.01 0.52
CA THR A 17 -11.80 -28.17 1.99
C THR A 17 -11.13 -27.19 2.98
N ASP A 18 -11.96 -26.54 3.80
CA ASP A 18 -11.59 -25.48 4.77
C ASP A 18 -10.50 -25.85 5.79
N GLN A 19 -10.39 -27.12 6.22
CA GLN A 19 -9.53 -27.51 7.34
C GLN A 19 -8.02 -27.53 7.04
N ASN A 20 -7.61 -27.88 5.81
CA ASN A 20 -6.19 -27.90 5.43
C ASN A 20 -5.63 -26.48 5.23
N HIS A 21 -6.52 -25.52 4.93
CA HIS A 21 -6.18 -24.14 4.66
C HIS A 21 -5.86 -23.34 5.93
N ASP A 22 -6.56 -23.62 7.03
CA ASP A 22 -6.30 -22.93 8.31
C ASP A 22 -4.91 -23.24 8.85
N ARG A 23 -4.42 -24.48 8.67
CA ARG A 23 -3.06 -24.87 9.11
C ARG A 23 -1.98 -24.11 8.36
N LEU A 24 -2.11 -23.97 7.04
CA LEU A 24 -1.14 -23.23 6.24
C LEU A 24 -1.07 -21.76 6.65
N ILE A 25 -2.23 -21.12 6.83
CA ILE A 25 -2.32 -19.74 7.31
C ILE A 25 -1.76 -19.61 8.72
N TYR A 26 -2.01 -20.58 9.59
CA TYR A 26 -1.47 -20.62 10.95
C TYR A 26 0.07 -20.71 10.94
N THR A 27 0.66 -21.59 10.12
CA THR A 27 2.13 -21.72 10.01
C THR A 27 2.79 -20.44 9.50
N ILE A 28 2.19 -19.79 8.49
CA ILE A 28 2.69 -18.49 8.01
C ILE A 28 2.56 -17.44 9.12
N LYS A 29 1.46 -17.44 9.88
CA LYS A 29 1.26 -16.52 11.00
C LYS A 29 2.16 -16.75 12.20
N GLU A 30 2.58 -17.99 12.45
CA GLU A 30 3.52 -18.32 13.51
C GLU A 30 4.90 -17.70 13.23
N THR A 31 5.31 -17.72 11.97
CA THR A 31 6.58 -17.11 11.52
C THR A 31 6.44 -15.60 11.29
N HIS A 32 5.27 -15.13 10.83
CA HIS A 32 5.00 -13.75 10.44
C HIS A 32 3.68 -13.24 11.04
N PRO A 33 3.60 -13.00 12.37
CA PRO A 33 2.35 -12.67 13.05
C PRO A 33 1.73 -11.35 12.58
N ASN A 34 2.58 -10.40 12.17
CA ASN A 34 2.16 -9.07 11.78
C ASN A 34 1.73 -8.95 10.32
N ASP A 35 1.78 -10.02 9.54
CA ASP A 35 1.45 -9.96 8.13
C ASP A 35 -0.02 -9.62 7.89
N GLY A 36 -0.23 -8.73 6.92
CA GLY A 36 -1.54 -8.37 6.42
C GLY A 36 -1.94 -9.26 5.24
N GLU A 37 -3.17 -9.07 4.77
CA GLU A 37 -3.71 -9.83 3.63
C GLU A 37 -2.78 -9.85 2.41
N TRP A 38 -2.14 -8.72 2.07
CA TRP A 38 -1.26 -8.62 0.92
C TRP A 38 0.01 -9.47 1.03
N LEU A 39 0.69 -9.44 2.18
CA LEU A 39 1.88 -10.26 2.41
C LEU A 39 1.51 -11.75 2.47
N MET A 40 0.35 -12.06 3.06
CA MET A 40 -0.17 -13.42 3.07
C MET A 40 -0.48 -13.93 1.64
N LEU A 41 -1.01 -13.08 0.75
CA LEU A 41 -1.17 -13.45 -0.67
C LEU A 41 0.19 -13.72 -1.34
N ASP A 42 1.19 -12.91 -1.04
CA ASP A 42 2.54 -13.07 -1.59
C ASP A 42 3.18 -14.39 -1.14
N HIS A 43 3.10 -14.71 0.16
CA HIS A 43 3.54 -15.99 0.69
C HIS A 43 2.85 -17.16 -0.01
N LEU A 44 1.52 -17.12 -0.16
CA LEU A 44 0.77 -18.18 -0.84
C LEU A 44 1.16 -18.29 -2.31
N SER A 45 1.36 -17.16 -2.99
CA SER A 45 1.83 -17.12 -4.37
C SER A 45 3.23 -17.72 -4.51
N SER A 46 4.11 -17.54 -3.52
CA SER A 46 5.45 -18.17 -3.49
C SER A 46 5.39 -19.69 -3.39
N TYR A 47 4.34 -20.23 -2.76
CA TYR A 47 4.04 -21.66 -2.71
C TYR A 47 3.25 -22.15 -3.94
N GLY A 48 3.03 -21.30 -4.95
CA GLY A 48 2.27 -21.63 -6.16
C GLY A 48 0.75 -21.61 -5.97
N ILE A 49 0.26 -21.11 -4.83
CA ILE A 49 -1.13 -21.16 -4.43
C ILE A 49 -1.81 -19.82 -4.71
N GLN A 50 -2.88 -19.85 -5.51
CA GLN A 50 -3.67 -18.64 -5.82
C GLN A 50 -5.01 -18.66 -5.08
N VAL A 51 -5.20 -17.71 -4.16
CA VAL A 51 -6.41 -17.61 -3.32
C VAL A 51 -7.17 -16.32 -3.62
N PRO A 52 -8.49 -16.38 -3.85
CA PRO A 52 -9.32 -15.18 -3.91
C PRO A 52 -9.22 -14.36 -2.62
N ARG A 53 -9.05 -13.05 -2.74
CA ARG A 53 -8.84 -12.14 -1.59
C ARG A 53 -9.89 -12.30 -0.49
N HIS A 54 -11.16 -12.43 -0.86
CA HIS A 54 -12.25 -12.58 0.11
C HIS A 54 -12.13 -13.87 0.94
N ARG A 55 -11.64 -14.97 0.34
CA ARG A 55 -11.40 -16.24 1.04
C ARG A 55 -10.23 -16.11 1.98
N LEU A 56 -9.12 -15.53 1.53
CA LEU A 56 -7.96 -15.30 2.39
C LEU A 56 -8.32 -14.43 3.59
N ARG A 57 -9.13 -13.38 3.39
CA ARG A 57 -9.61 -12.53 4.48
C ARG A 57 -10.41 -13.34 5.50
N ALA A 58 -11.34 -14.19 5.04
CA ALA A 58 -12.11 -15.07 5.91
C ALA A 58 -11.23 -16.05 6.70
N LEU A 59 -10.20 -16.63 6.06
CA LEU A 59 -9.22 -17.51 6.71
C LEU A 59 -8.42 -16.78 7.79
N ILE A 60 -7.86 -15.61 7.48
CA ILE A 60 -7.11 -14.80 8.45
C ILE A 60 -8.01 -14.42 9.63
N HIS A 61 -9.26 -14.04 9.36
CA HIS A 61 -10.23 -13.72 10.41
C HIS A 61 -10.54 -14.91 11.33
N ARG A 62 -10.56 -16.13 10.78
CA ARG A 62 -10.82 -17.38 11.52
C ARG A 62 -9.61 -17.82 12.34
N VAL A 63 -8.42 -17.72 11.76
CA VAL A 63 -7.15 -18.15 12.38
C VAL A 63 -6.64 -17.16 13.43
N ASP A 64 -6.83 -15.85 13.20
CA ASP A 64 -6.32 -14.79 14.05
C ASP A 64 -7.39 -13.70 14.32
N PRO A 65 -8.48 -14.06 15.04
CA PRO A 65 -9.56 -13.11 15.34
C PRO A 65 -9.08 -11.99 16.26
N ILE A 66 -8.13 -12.27 17.17
CA ILE A 66 -7.63 -11.33 18.17
C ILE A 66 -6.79 -10.23 17.53
N ASN A 67 -5.73 -10.55 16.78
CA ASN A 67 -4.91 -9.49 16.17
C ASN A 67 -5.71 -8.74 15.11
N THR A 68 -6.66 -9.42 14.45
CA THR A 68 -7.54 -8.75 13.50
C THR A 68 -8.44 -7.72 14.20
N ALA A 69 -8.96 -8.03 15.38
CA ALA A 69 -9.70 -7.08 16.20
C ALA A 69 -8.80 -5.94 16.73
N LEU A 70 -7.60 -6.25 17.23
CA LEU A 70 -6.65 -5.26 17.73
C LEU A 70 -6.24 -4.23 16.66
N ARG A 71 -6.02 -4.69 15.42
CA ARG A 71 -5.72 -3.79 14.29
C ARG A 71 -6.89 -2.86 13.98
N ARG A 72 -8.12 -3.35 14.10
CA ARG A 72 -9.34 -2.53 13.90
C ARG A 72 -9.56 -1.54 15.06
N SER A 73 -9.16 -1.90 16.27
CA SER A 73 -9.29 -1.05 17.46
C SER A 73 -8.12 -0.08 17.65
N THR A 74 -7.06 -0.19 16.83
CA THR A 74 -5.95 0.75 16.88
C THR A 74 -6.41 2.10 16.32
N ILE A 75 -6.79 3.00 17.22
CA ILE A 75 -7.09 4.39 16.87
C ILE A 75 -5.75 5.07 16.60
N ILE A 76 -5.52 5.50 15.36
CA ILE A 76 -4.40 6.37 15.03
C ILE A 76 -4.65 7.70 15.73
N THR A 77 -3.93 7.94 16.83
CA THR A 77 -3.97 9.22 17.54
C THR A 77 -3.27 10.26 16.69
N GLN A 78 -4.06 11.10 15.99
CA GLN A 78 -3.49 12.22 15.26
C GLN A 78 -2.99 13.28 16.24
N THR A 79 -1.69 13.55 16.22
CA THR A 79 -1.13 14.73 16.88
C THR A 79 -1.72 15.98 16.22
N ARG A 80 -2.18 16.95 17.02
CA ARG A 80 -2.60 18.25 16.49
C ARG A 80 -1.38 18.98 15.92
N TYR A 81 -1.26 18.99 14.61
CA TYR A 81 -0.22 19.74 13.90
C TYR A 81 -0.61 21.23 13.82
N HIS A 82 0.31 22.12 14.16
CA HIS A 82 0.12 23.57 14.10
C HIS A 82 1.37 24.23 13.48
N ALA A 83 1.18 24.96 12.39
CA ALA A 83 2.20 25.83 11.81
C ALA A 83 2.10 27.24 12.42
N SER A 84 3.22 27.94 12.59
CA SER A 84 3.26 29.22 13.32
C SER A 84 2.58 30.41 12.60
N GLY A 85 2.24 30.26 11.32
CA GLY A 85 1.59 31.29 10.50
C GLY A 85 1.64 30.97 9.00
N PRO A 86 1.03 31.78 8.13
CA PRO A 86 1.10 31.62 6.68
C PRO A 86 2.56 31.60 6.20
N ASN A 87 2.90 30.73 5.25
CA ASN A 87 4.24 30.55 4.70
C ASN A 87 5.32 30.16 5.72
N ALA A 88 4.96 29.77 6.95
CA ALA A 88 5.94 29.30 7.93
C ALA A 88 6.49 27.89 7.59
N VAL A 89 5.64 27.01 7.05
CA VAL A 89 6.00 25.65 6.63
C VAL A 89 5.15 25.26 5.43
N TRP A 90 5.75 24.70 4.39
CA TRP A 90 5.04 24.08 3.27
C TRP A 90 5.19 22.57 3.34
N HIS A 91 4.08 21.84 3.13
CA HIS A 91 4.09 20.40 2.94
C HIS A 91 4.09 20.10 1.45
N ILE A 92 5.11 19.41 0.96
CA ILE A 92 5.28 19.10 -0.46
C ILE A 92 5.31 17.58 -0.63
N ASP A 93 4.58 17.07 -1.60
CA ASP A 93 4.51 15.64 -1.92
C ASP A 93 4.46 15.39 -3.43
N GLY A 94 4.90 14.20 -3.84
CA GLY A 94 4.87 13.72 -5.22
C GLY A 94 3.79 12.67 -5.42
N ASN A 95 2.78 12.96 -6.25
CA ASN A 95 1.77 11.98 -6.60
C ASN A 95 2.20 11.15 -7.83
N HIS A 96 2.40 9.86 -7.59
CA HIS A 96 2.87 8.87 -8.56
C HIS A 96 1.77 8.02 -9.20
N LYS A 97 0.48 8.34 -9.00
CA LYS A 97 -0.62 7.54 -9.58
C LYS A 97 -0.57 7.45 -11.11
N MET A 98 0.06 8.43 -11.77
CA MET A 98 0.22 8.48 -13.22
C MET A 98 1.62 8.12 -13.71
N ILE A 99 2.43 7.44 -12.87
CA ILE A 99 3.81 7.08 -13.21
C ILE A 99 3.91 6.16 -14.43
N HIS A 100 2.86 5.39 -14.72
CA HIS A 100 2.79 4.54 -15.93
C HIS A 100 2.89 5.36 -17.23
N TRP A 101 2.39 6.60 -17.22
CA TRP A 101 2.52 7.55 -18.34
C TRP A 101 3.70 8.50 -18.17
N HIS A 102 4.63 8.18 -17.26
CA HIS A 102 5.75 9.03 -16.86
C HIS A 102 5.35 10.38 -16.25
N LEU A 103 4.11 10.53 -15.78
CA LEU A 103 3.65 11.77 -15.17
C LEU A 103 3.75 11.71 -13.63
N VAL A 104 4.33 12.75 -13.05
CA VAL A 104 4.45 12.97 -11.61
C VAL A 104 3.90 14.34 -11.28
N ILE A 105 2.94 14.43 -10.36
CA ILE A 105 2.41 15.71 -9.89
C ILE A 105 3.13 16.08 -8.60
N HIS A 106 3.88 17.18 -8.62
CA HIS A 106 4.43 17.81 -7.43
C HIS A 106 3.38 18.78 -6.89
N GLY A 107 2.84 18.47 -5.70
CA GLY A 107 1.87 19.30 -4.99
C GLY A 107 2.48 19.86 -3.71
N GLY A 108 2.12 21.09 -3.36
CA GLY A 108 2.51 21.71 -2.10
C GLY A 108 1.36 22.49 -1.49
N ILE A 109 1.19 22.37 -0.17
CA ILE A 109 0.20 23.12 0.62
C ILE A 109 0.89 23.90 1.74
N ASP A 110 0.38 25.10 2.01
CA ASP A 110 0.80 25.85 3.19
C ASP A 110 0.28 25.19 4.47
N GLY A 111 1.16 24.99 5.44
CA GLY A 111 0.86 24.26 6.68
C GLY A 111 -0.12 24.98 7.60
N PHE A 112 -0.24 26.31 7.47
CA PHE A 112 -1.15 27.13 8.28
C PHE A 112 -2.50 27.36 7.58
N THR A 113 -2.48 27.99 6.41
CA THR A 113 -3.68 28.36 5.65
C THR A 113 -4.32 27.18 4.92
N ARG A 114 -3.59 26.07 4.74
CA ARG A 114 -4.01 24.91 3.92
C ARG A 114 -4.25 25.24 2.45
N THR A 115 -3.79 26.41 1.99
CA THR A 115 -3.88 26.83 0.59
C THR A 115 -2.90 26.03 -0.26
N ILE A 116 -3.28 25.71 -1.49
CA ILE A 116 -2.38 25.11 -2.48
C ILE A 116 -1.40 26.17 -2.95
N VAL A 117 -0.12 26.01 -2.60
CA VAL A 117 0.98 26.93 -2.97
C VAL A 117 1.74 26.43 -4.19
N LEU A 118 1.70 25.12 -4.46
CA LEU A 118 2.38 24.50 -5.58
C LEU A 118 1.50 23.39 -6.18
N LEU A 119 1.35 23.39 -7.50
CA LEU A 119 0.76 22.27 -8.24
C LEU A 119 1.35 22.22 -9.64
N LYS A 120 2.26 21.28 -9.89
CA LYS A 120 2.95 21.15 -11.18
C LYS A 120 3.08 19.69 -11.60
N CYS A 121 2.67 19.39 -12.82
CA CYS A 121 2.89 18.09 -13.45
C CYS A 121 4.23 18.10 -14.17
N SER A 122 5.01 17.02 -14.02
CA SER A 122 6.31 16.81 -14.64
C SER A 122 6.38 15.41 -15.25
N ASP A 123 7.26 15.22 -16.22
CA ASP A 123 7.50 13.95 -16.91
C ASP A 123 8.58 13.07 -16.22
N ASN A 124 9.05 13.51 -15.04
CA ASN A 124 10.11 12.85 -14.29
C ASN A 124 9.99 13.14 -12.79
N ASN A 125 10.66 12.33 -11.95
CA ASN A 125 10.72 12.50 -10.50
C ASN A 125 12.11 12.96 -10.01
N ARG A 126 12.82 13.78 -10.77
CA ARG A 126 14.15 14.24 -10.35
C ARG A 126 14.02 15.27 -9.24
N ALA A 127 14.91 15.19 -8.25
CA ALA A 127 15.00 16.18 -7.18
C ALA A 127 15.18 17.60 -7.71
N SER A 128 15.93 17.78 -8.81
CA SER A 128 16.09 19.08 -9.47
C SER A 128 14.78 19.65 -10.01
N THR A 129 13.89 18.81 -10.53
CA THR A 129 12.57 19.22 -11.04
C THR A 129 11.64 19.61 -9.90
N ALA A 130 11.67 18.86 -8.80
CA ALA A 130 10.94 19.22 -7.58
C ALA A 130 11.42 20.55 -6.99
N LEU A 131 12.75 20.76 -6.93
CA LEU A 131 13.35 22.02 -6.48
C LEU A 131 12.98 23.20 -7.38
N ASP A 132 13.11 23.06 -8.70
CA ASP A 132 12.71 24.09 -9.66
C ASP A 132 11.25 24.50 -9.48
N SER A 133 10.38 23.51 -9.28
CA SER A 133 8.95 23.71 -9.04
C SER A 133 8.70 24.48 -7.75
N PHE A 134 9.42 24.15 -6.66
CA PHE A 134 9.37 24.88 -5.41
C PHE A 134 9.86 26.33 -5.56
N THR A 135 11.01 26.55 -6.19
CA THR A 135 11.60 27.88 -6.36
C THR A 135 10.76 28.81 -7.24
N LYS A 136 9.93 28.28 -8.13
CA LYS A 136 9.01 29.06 -8.98
C LYS A 136 7.70 29.44 -8.27
N ALA A 137 7.36 28.71 -7.21
CA ALA A 137 6.13 28.92 -6.45
C ALA A 137 6.33 29.84 -5.24
N ALA A 138 7.55 29.87 -4.68
CA ALA A 138 7.97 30.79 -3.62
C ALA A 138 8.18 32.21 -4.15
#